data_AF-A0A2S6GIW0-F1
#
_entry.id   AF-A0A2S6GIW0-F1
#
_cell.length_a   1.000
_cell.length_b   1.000
_cell.length_c   1.000
_cell.angle_alpha   90.00
_cell.angle_beta   90.00
_cell.angle_gamma   90.00
#
_symmetry.space_group_name_H-M   'P 1'
#
loop_
_entity.id
_entity.type
_entity.pdbx_description
1 polymer ?
#
loop_
_entity_poly.entity_id
_entity_poly.type
_entity_poly.pdbx_seq_one_letter_code
_entity_poly.pdbx_strand_id
1 'polypeptide(L)'
;MSRSVLISGAGIAGPALALWLHRYGMTPTVVERAAEPRLGGQTVDLRGAGRTVIERMGLAQAARERVTREEGVRFVDGGNRVRASFGSDALGGDGFVTELELLRGDLADLLHQRTRDDTEYLFGDEVTGLTETGDGVDVTFRTGPDRRFDLVVLADGFRSRTRGLAFADIARTRSFGLYTAYFTIPRAESDGRWARWYNAPGRRVVLLRPDNQGTTRASLSFLTPRPGLDRLESPAQKRFLRHHYADAGWETTRVLDHMDGSADFHFESVGQMRLEQWSRGRIAVVGDAGYCASPLSGMGTSLALVGAYVLAGELDRHSSHRDAFRAYENTMRPYVTQAQKVSWFAPRLASPKTRTGIRILHALAHLATDPRLSRFVTRFTNPPSDAVDLPAYRTRH
;
A
#
# COMPACT_ATOMS: atom_id res chain seq x y z
N MET A 1 35.10 4.27 -5.11
CA MET A 1 34.10 3.30 -5.59
C MET A 1 32.70 3.84 -5.27
N SER A 2 31.71 3.58 -6.13
CA SER A 2 30.31 3.92 -5.85
C SER A 2 29.80 3.09 -4.65
N ARG A 3 28.99 3.69 -3.78
CA ARG A 3 28.42 3.02 -2.59
C ARG A 3 27.37 2.00 -3.05
N SER A 4 27.56 0.74 -2.68
CA SER A 4 26.66 -0.39 -2.97
C SER A 4 25.52 -0.46 -1.95
N VAL A 5 24.28 -0.60 -2.42
CA VAL A 5 23.10 -0.65 -1.56
C VAL A 5 22.20 -1.81 -1.94
N LEU A 6 22.01 -2.76 -1.04
CA LEU A 6 20.99 -3.81 -1.22
C LEU A 6 19.63 -3.30 -0.77
N ILE A 7 18.60 -3.56 -1.57
CA ILE A 7 17.21 -3.22 -1.28
C ILE A 7 16.40 -4.52 -1.24
N SER A 8 15.84 -4.87 -0.10
CA SER A 8 14.98 -6.06 0.03
C SER A 8 13.53 -5.71 -0.30
N GLY A 9 13.04 -6.14 -1.47
CA GLY A 9 11.65 -6.02 -1.93
C GLY A 9 11.49 -5.20 -3.21
N ALA A 10 10.82 -5.76 -4.23
CA ALA A 10 10.50 -5.10 -5.50
C ALA A 10 9.02 -4.65 -5.55
N GLY A 11 8.56 -4.00 -4.47
CA GLY A 11 7.23 -3.40 -4.40
C GLY A 11 7.19 -2.00 -5.02
N ILE A 12 6.68 -1.02 -4.28
CA ILE A 12 6.72 0.40 -4.67
C ILE A 12 8.01 1.06 -4.16
N ALA A 13 8.27 0.94 -2.85
CA ALA A 13 9.37 1.65 -2.20
C ALA A 13 10.75 1.23 -2.74
N GLY A 14 10.95 -0.06 -3.02
CA GLY A 14 12.25 -0.58 -3.45
C GLY A 14 12.72 -0.03 -4.79
N PRO A 15 11.98 -0.24 -5.89
CA PRO A 15 12.29 0.34 -7.20
C PRO A 15 12.31 1.87 -7.19
N ALA A 16 11.42 2.52 -6.43
CA ALA A 16 11.47 3.98 -6.27
C ALA A 16 12.78 4.44 -5.62
N LEU A 17 13.26 3.72 -4.60
CA LEU A 17 14.54 4.01 -3.94
C LEU A 17 15.72 3.74 -4.88
N ALA A 18 15.71 2.62 -5.61
CA ALA A 18 16.73 2.27 -6.59
C ALA A 18 16.93 3.38 -7.64
N LEU A 19 15.82 3.93 -8.16
CA LEU A 19 15.85 5.05 -9.10
C LEU A 19 16.62 6.25 -8.54
N TRP A 20 16.32 6.65 -7.31
CA TRP A 20 16.96 7.81 -6.69
C TRP A 20 18.42 7.55 -6.29
N LEU A 21 18.71 6.36 -5.75
CA LEU A 21 20.09 5.97 -5.44
C LEU A 21 20.98 5.98 -6.68
N HIS A 22 20.49 5.44 -7.80
CA HIS A 22 21.21 5.47 -9.07
C HIS A 22 21.47 6.93 -9.54
N ARG A 23 20.44 7.79 -9.49
CA ARG A 23 20.58 9.23 -9.83
C ARG A 23 21.59 9.99 -8.96
N TYR A 24 21.85 9.52 -7.75
CA TYR A 24 22.86 10.09 -6.85
C TYR A 24 24.20 9.35 -6.92
N GLY A 25 24.41 8.50 -7.93
CA GLY A 25 25.68 7.83 -8.20
C GLY A 25 25.99 6.65 -7.27
N MET A 26 24.97 6.09 -6.61
CA MET A 26 25.08 4.83 -5.83
C MET A 26 24.72 3.63 -6.69
N THR A 27 25.13 2.43 -6.28
CA THR A 27 24.90 1.18 -7.02
C THR A 27 23.83 0.33 -6.31
N PRO A 28 22.55 0.44 -6.68
CA PRO A 28 21.48 -0.34 -6.07
C PRO A 28 21.43 -1.77 -6.64
N THR A 29 21.16 -2.74 -5.76
CA THR A 29 20.69 -4.09 -6.11
C THR A 29 19.37 -4.32 -5.40
N VAL A 30 18.33 -4.78 -6.12
CA VAL A 30 17.02 -5.11 -5.55
C VAL A 30 16.86 -6.63 -5.51
N VAL A 31 16.50 -7.19 -4.36
CA VAL A 31 16.16 -8.61 -4.22
C VAL A 31 14.66 -8.78 -3.97
N GLU A 32 14.02 -9.75 -4.63
CA GLU A 32 12.60 -10.04 -4.48
C GLU A 32 12.34 -11.54 -4.53
N ARG A 33 11.54 -12.02 -3.57
CA ARG A 33 11.23 -13.45 -3.42
C ARG A 33 10.39 -14.01 -4.57
N ALA A 34 9.57 -13.18 -5.21
CA ALA A 34 8.82 -13.57 -6.39
C ALA A 34 9.78 -13.78 -7.56
N ALA A 35 9.50 -14.79 -8.40
CA ALA A 35 10.34 -15.10 -9.57
C ALA A 35 10.29 -14.02 -10.66
N GLU A 36 9.29 -13.14 -10.61
CA GLU A 36 9.06 -12.05 -11.55
C GLU A 36 8.34 -10.89 -10.86
N PRO A 37 8.32 -9.68 -11.45
CA PRO A 37 7.53 -8.56 -10.96
C PRO A 37 6.07 -8.96 -10.73
N ARG A 38 5.55 -8.72 -9.53
CA ARG A 38 4.17 -9.05 -9.18
C ARG A 38 3.22 -8.02 -9.79
N LEU A 39 2.67 -8.37 -10.95
CA LEU A 39 1.60 -7.63 -11.62
C LEU A 39 0.26 -7.89 -10.89
N GLY A 40 -0.59 -6.86 -10.78
CA GLY A 40 -1.86 -6.91 -10.07
C GLY A 40 -1.87 -6.24 -8.69
N GLY A 41 -2.92 -6.52 -7.92
CA GLY A 41 -3.21 -5.85 -6.65
C GLY A 41 -4.24 -4.73 -6.78
N GLN A 42 -4.49 -4.07 -5.66
CA GLN A 42 -5.56 -3.07 -5.56
C GLN A 42 -5.17 -1.73 -6.16
N THR A 43 -6.18 -0.89 -6.34
CA THR A 43 -6.03 0.54 -6.62
C THR A 43 -5.19 1.24 -5.55
N VAL A 44 -4.30 2.12 -5.98
CA VAL A 44 -3.50 3.01 -5.14
C VAL A 44 -3.67 4.44 -5.59
N ASP A 45 -3.66 5.36 -4.64
CA ASP A 45 -3.74 6.78 -4.91
C ASP A 45 -2.36 7.45 -4.82
N LEU A 46 -2.07 8.34 -5.76
CA LEU A 46 -0.93 9.24 -5.68
C LEU A 46 -1.37 10.60 -5.14
N ARG A 47 -1.31 10.76 -3.81
CA ARG A 47 -1.78 11.97 -3.11
C ARG A 47 -0.64 12.88 -2.67
N GLY A 48 -0.89 14.19 -2.69
CA GLY A 48 -0.01 15.23 -2.13
C GLY A 48 1.45 15.06 -2.53
N ALA A 49 2.34 14.95 -1.54
CA ALA A 49 3.78 14.78 -1.74
C ALA A 49 4.15 13.54 -2.60
N GLY A 50 3.33 12.48 -2.61
CA GLY A 50 3.53 11.32 -3.47
C GLY A 50 3.43 11.66 -4.97
N ARG A 51 2.46 12.50 -5.34
CA ARG A 51 2.33 13.03 -6.71
C ARG A 51 3.55 13.87 -7.10
N THR A 52 3.98 14.77 -6.23
CA THR A 52 5.17 15.61 -6.46
C THR A 52 6.43 14.76 -6.67
N VAL A 53 6.60 13.68 -5.91
CA VAL A 53 7.74 12.77 -6.12
C VAL A 53 7.66 12.06 -7.46
N ILE A 54 6.49 11.58 -7.89
CA ILE A 54 6.31 10.96 -9.21
C ILE A 54 6.60 11.96 -10.34
N GLU A 55 6.24 13.23 -10.17
CA GLU A 55 6.61 14.32 -11.09
C GLU A 55 8.14 14.50 -11.13
N ARG A 56 8.82 14.56 -9.97
CA ARG A 56 10.29 14.64 -9.89
C ARG A 56 10.99 13.41 -10.45
N MET A 57 10.33 12.24 -10.45
CA MET A 57 10.82 11.03 -11.10
C MET A 57 10.72 11.10 -12.62
N GLY A 58 9.95 12.04 -13.18
CA GLY A 58 9.65 12.12 -14.61
C GLY A 58 8.62 11.08 -15.06
N LEU A 59 7.83 10.53 -14.13
CA LEU A 59 6.89 9.43 -14.39
C LEU A 59 5.43 9.87 -14.42
N ALA A 60 5.14 11.15 -14.19
CA ALA A 60 3.77 11.66 -14.08
C ALA A 60 2.91 11.39 -15.32
N GLN A 61 3.46 11.55 -16.52
CA GLN A 61 2.71 11.31 -17.75
C GLN A 61 2.39 9.82 -17.94
N ALA A 62 3.40 8.96 -17.79
CA ALA A 62 3.23 7.51 -17.88
C ALA A 62 2.27 6.96 -16.81
N ALA A 63 2.24 7.58 -15.63
CA ALA A 63 1.26 7.29 -14.58
C ALA A 63 -0.15 7.71 -15.01
N ARG A 64 -0.36 8.93 -15.54
CA ARG A 64 -1.68 9.38 -16.02
C ARG A 64 -2.28 8.46 -17.09
N GLU A 65 -1.46 7.89 -17.95
CA GLU A 65 -1.92 6.99 -19.01
C GLU A 65 -2.47 5.64 -18.48
N ARG A 66 -2.10 5.27 -17.25
CA ARG A 66 -2.46 3.99 -16.61
C ARG A 66 -3.58 4.10 -15.58
N VAL A 67 -4.22 5.27 -15.42
CA VAL A 67 -5.26 5.45 -14.39
C VAL A 67 -6.48 4.56 -14.62
N THR A 68 -7.16 4.19 -13.55
CA THR A 68 -8.33 3.26 -13.56
C THR A 68 -9.56 3.85 -14.26
N ARG A 69 -9.67 5.19 -14.29
CA ARG A 69 -10.82 5.94 -14.83
C ARG A 69 -12.15 5.59 -14.15
N GLU A 70 -12.10 5.19 -12.88
CA GLU A 70 -13.30 5.01 -12.07
C GLU A 70 -13.99 6.37 -11.84
N GLU A 71 -15.31 6.44 -12.03
CA GLU A 71 -16.07 7.71 -11.91
C GLU A 71 -16.35 8.09 -10.45
N GLY A 72 -16.17 7.16 -9.51
CA GLY A 72 -16.48 7.33 -8.10
C GLY A 72 -16.96 6.07 -7.42
N VAL A 73 -17.41 6.20 -6.17
CA VAL A 73 -17.94 5.10 -5.35
C VAL A 73 -19.44 5.27 -5.12
N ARG A 74 -20.18 4.17 -5.26
CA ARG A 74 -21.60 4.05 -4.90
C ARG A 74 -21.79 3.10 -3.74
N PHE A 75 -22.50 3.55 -2.72
CA PHE A 75 -23.03 2.67 -1.68
C PHE A 75 -24.31 2.02 -2.21
N VAL A 76 -24.37 0.69 -2.20
CA VAL A 76 -25.50 -0.09 -2.73
C VAL A 76 -26.12 -0.98 -1.66
N ASP A 77 -27.41 -1.30 -1.84
CA ASP A 77 -28.08 -2.31 -1.02
C ASP A 77 -28.05 -3.71 -1.64
N GLY A 78 -28.69 -4.69 -0.98
CA GLY A 78 -28.70 -6.08 -1.42
C GLY A 78 -29.40 -6.32 -2.77
N GLY A 79 -30.23 -5.39 -3.22
CA GLY A 79 -30.84 -5.40 -4.55
C GLY A 79 -30.07 -4.56 -5.58
N ASN A 80 -28.82 -4.21 -5.29
CA ASN A 80 -27.96 -3.36 -6.10
C ASN A 80 -28.52 -1.93 -6.31
N ARG A 81 -29.44 -1.46 -5.45
CA ARG A 81 -29.96 -0.09 -5.55
C ARG A 81 -29.00 0.89 -4.90
N VAL A 82 -28.69 1.97 -5.61
CA VAL A 82 -27.81 3.04 -5.13
C VAL A 82 -28.47 3.80 -3.98
N ARG A 83 -27.70 3.98 -2.90
CA ARG A 83 -28.12 4.71 -1.69
C ARG A 83 -27.35 6.01 -1.50
N ALA A 84 -26.09 6.04 -1.90
CA ALA A 84 -25.26 7.24 -1.96
C ALA A 84 -24.26 7.13 -3.11
N SER A 85 -23.85 8.26 -3.69
CA SER A 85 -22.84 8.33 -4.76
C SER A 85 -21.83 9.43 -4.43
N PHE A 86 -20.55 9.12 -4.55
CA PHE A 86 -19.45 10.06 -4.38
C PHE A 86 -18.58 10.01 -5.64
N GLY A 87 -18.66 11.05 -6.47
CA GLY A 87 -17.85 11.17 -7.68
C GLY A 87 -16.36 11.30 -7.39
N SER A 88 -15.52 11.17 -8.42
CA SER A 88 -14.06 11.34 -8.33
C SER A 88 -13.62 12.75 -7.93
N ASP A 89 -14.49 13.75 -8.12
CA ASP A 89 -14.31 15.15 -7.70
C ASP A 89 -14.91 15.43 -6.31
N ALA A 90 -15.62 14.46 -5.72
CA ALA A 90 -16.24 14.62 -4.42
C ALA A 90 -15.19 14.91 -3.33
N LEU A 91 -15.61 15.63 -2.29
CA LEU A 91 -14.75 16.00 -1.16
C LEU A 91 -13.52 16.83 -1.56
N GLY A 92 -13.57 17.53 -2.70
CA GLY A 92 -12.48 18.40 -3.16
C GLY A 92 -11.36 17.68 -3.91
N GLY A 93 -11.61 16.49 -4.46
CA GLY A 93 -10.61 15.67 -5.17
C GLY A 93 -9.79 14.74 -4.27
N ASP A 94 -9.93 14.86 -2.95
CA ASP A 94 -9.39 13.93 -1.94
C ASP A 94 -10.43 12.89 -1.48
N GLY A 95 -11.37 12.55 -2.37
CA GLY A 95 -12.47 11.64 -2.10
C GLY A 95 -12.06 10.17 -2.02
N PHE A 96 -13.03 9.29 -2.23
CA PHE A 96 -12.80 7.84 -2.28
C PHE A 96 -12.04 7.39 -3.54
N VAL A 97 -12.02 8.24 -4.57
CA VAL A 97 -11.28 8.09 -5.83
C VAL A 97 -10.52 9.39 -6.06
N THR A 98 -9.27 9.30 -6.50
CA THR A 98 -8.42 10.47 -6.78
C THR A 98 -8.11 10.59 -8.28
N GLU A 99 -7.66 11.78 -8.71
CA GLU A 99 -7.26 12.05 -10.11
C GLU A 99 -6.18 11.08 -10.61
N LEU A 100 -5.28 10.63 -9.72
CA LEU A 100 -4.18 9.72 -10.01
C LEU A 100 -4.34 8.40 -9.25
N GLU A 101 -5.47 7.73 -9.49
CA GLU A 101 -5.70 6.36 -9.03
C GLU A 101 -5.26 5.34 -10.09
N LEU A 102 -4.39 4.43 -9.69
CA LEU A 102 -3.72 3.44 -10.54
C LEU A 102 -3.83 2.06 -9.92
N LEU A 103 -3.73 1.00 -10.71
CA LEU A 103 -3.48 -0.32 -10.12
C LEU A 103 -2.08 -0.36 -9.52
N ARG A 104 -1.94 -0.93 -8.31
CA ARG A 104 -0.64 -1.11 -7.65
C ARG A 104 0.37 -1.81 -8.56
N GLY A 105 -0.10 -2.82 -9.29
CA GLY A 105 0.70 -3.58 -10.26
C GLY A 105 1.25 -2.70 -11.37
N ASP A 106 0.41 -1.82 -11.93
CA ASP A 106 0.81 -0.90 -13.00
C ASP A 106 1.85 0.12 -12.54
N LEU A 107 1.73 0.62 -11.30
CA LEU A 107 2.74 1.49 -10.71
C LEU A 107 4.05 0.73 -10.43
N ALA A 108 3.97 -0.49 -9.90
CA ALA A 108 5.15 -1.32 -9.64
C ALA A 108 5.89 -1.67 -10.94
N ASP A 109 5.15 -2.04 -11.98
CA ASP A 109 5.66 -2.30 -13.32
C ASP A 109 6.33 -1.05 -13.91
N LEU A 110 5.67 0.12 -13.85
CA LEU A 110 6.24 1.38 -14.32
C LEU A 110 7.57 1.71 -13.63
N LEU A 111 7.66 1.52 -12.32
CA LEU A 111 8.90 1.75 -11.54
C LEU A 111 9.99 0.73 -11.89
N HIS A 112 9.63 -0.54 -12.04
CA HIS A 112 10.56 -1.59 -12.43
C HIS A 112 11.11 -1.35 -13.84
N GLN A 113 10.24 -1.09 -14.83
CA GLN A 113 10.63 -0.77 -16.20
C GLN A 113 11.57 0.43 -16.25
N ARG A 114 11.34 1.45 -15.41
CA ARG A 114 12.22 2.63 -15.35
C ARG A 114 13.60 2.34 -14.78
N THR A 115 13.77 1.29 -13.99
CA THR A 115 15.01 1.03 -13.23
C THR A 115 15.77 -0.22 -13.67
N ARG A 116 15.14 -1.15 -14.40
CA ARG A 116 15.70 -2.45 -14.77
C ARG A 116 17.05 -2.39 -15.51
N ASP A 117 17.30 -1.32 -16.25
CA ASP A 117 18.53 -1.15 -17.03
C ASP A 117 19.68 -0.54 -16.18
N ASP A 118 19.34 0.10 -15.07
CA ASP A 118 20.24 0.86 -14.18
C ASP A 118 20.44 0.16 -12.81
N THR A 119 19.76 -0.97 -12.58
CA THR A 119 19.67 -1.63 -11.26
C THR A 119 19.65 -3.14 -11.46
N GLU A 120 20.50 -3.84 -10.72
CA GLU A 120 20.48 -5.31 -10.69
C GLU A 120 19.24 -5.79 -9.92
N TYR A 121 18.47 -6.70 -10.52
CA TYR A 121 17.32 -7.34 -9.88
C TYR A 121 17.58 -8.84 -9.67
N LEU A 122 17.52 -9.28 -8.40
CA LEU A 122 17.64 -10.67 -7.98
C LEU A 122 16.23 -11.22 -7.65
N PHE A 123 15.52 -11.66 -8.68
CA PHE A 123 14.21 -12.30 -8.52
C PHE A 123 14.34 -13.76 -8.09
N GLY A 124 13.30 -14.29 -7.43
CA GLY A 124 13.24 -15.67 -6.95
C GLY A 124 14.06 -15.92 -5.68
N ASP A 125 14.66 -14.89 -5.08
CA ASP A 125 15.54 -14.99 -3.94
C ASP A 125 15.09 -14.09 -2.77
N GLU A 126 15.52 -14.39 -1.55
CA GLU A 126 15.22 -13.55 -0.39
C GLU A 126 16.39 -13.52 0.58
N VAL A 127 16.51 -12.42 1.32
CA VAL A 127 17.51 -12.30 2.40
C VAL A 127 17.09 -13.18 3.58
N THR A 128 18.01 -14.01 4.03
CA THR A 128 17.85 -14.93 5.18
C THR A 128 18.78 -14.59 6.35
N GLY A 129 19.87 -13.87 6.08
CA GLY A 129 20.84 -13.45 7.10
C GLY A 129 21.37 -12.03 6.85
N LEU A 130 21.62 -11.31 7.94
CA LEU A 130 22.22 -9.98 7.92
C LEU A 130 23.25 -9.90 9.05
N THR A 131 24.53 -9.74 8.69
CA THR A 131 25.62 -9.58 9.65
C THR A 131 26.35 -8.28 9.34
N GLU A 132 26.19 -7.28 10.22
CA GLU A 132 26.93 -6.02 10.09
C GLU A 132 28.41 -6.24 10.45
N THR A 133 29.30 -5.66 9.64
CA THR A 133 30.74 -5.64 9.84
C THR A 133 31.22 -4.17 9.93
N GLY A 134 32.51 -3.94 10.22
CA GLY A 134 33.03 -2.57 10.37
C GLY A 134 32.83 -1.70 9.13
N ASP A 135 32.90 -2.31 7.95
CA ASP A 135 32.94 -1.66 6.65
C ASP A 135 31.70 -1.96 5.77
N GLY A 136 30.72 -2.77 6.22
CA GLY A 136 29.55 -3.13 5.41
C GLY A 136 28.56 -4.06 6.11
N VAL A 137 27.76 -4.77 5.33
CA VAL A 137 26.84 -5.81 5.78
C VAL A 137 27.03 -7.03 4.89
N ASP A 138 27.36 -8.15 5.51
CA ASP A 138 27.36 -9.46 4.85
C ASP A 138 25.93 -10.00 4.84
N VAL A 139 25.45 -10.33 3.64
CA VAL A 139 24.06 -10.71 3.38
C VAL A 139 24.05 -12.14 2.87
N THR A 140 23.31 -12.99 3.59
CA THR A 140 23.01 -14.36 3.17
C THR A 140 21.67 -14.38 2.45
N PHE A 141 21.66 -15.00 1.27
CA PHE A 141 20.44 -15.20 0.49
C PHE A 141 19.92 -16.63 0.65
N ARG A 142 18.64 -16.87 0.31
CA ARG A 142 18.04 -18.20 0.39
C ARG A 142 18.65 -19.15 -0.63
N THR A 143 18.99 -18.65 -1.82
CA THR A 143 19.48 -19.48 -2.92
C THR A 143 20.78 -18.98 -3.54
N GLY A 144 20.92 -17.67 -3.72
CA GLY A 144 22.13 -17.06 -4.26
C GLY A 144 23.31 -17.09 -3.31
N PRO A 145 24.53 -16.82 -3.81
CA PRO A 145 25.72 -16.74 -2.98
C PRO A 145 25.65 -15.52 -2.05
N ASP A 146 26.26 -15.64 -0.88
CA ASP A 146 26.41 -14.53 0.06
C ASP A 146 27.15 -13.37 -0.61
N ARG A 147 26.66 -12.14 -0.35
CA ARG A 147 27.25 -10.92 -0.89
C ARG A 147 27.38 -9.88 0.20
N ARG A 148 28.33 -8.99 -0.01
CA ARG A 148 28.61 -7.88 0.87
C ARG A 148 28.15 -6.56 0.23
N PHE A 149 27.50 -5.72 1.02
CA PHE A 149 27.03 -4.39 0.60
C PHE A 149 27.44 -3.32 1.62
N ASP A 150 27.57 -2.07 1.19
CA ASP A 150 27.90 -0.97 2.12
C ASP A 150 26.71 -0.64 3.03
N LEU A 151 25.49 -0.74 2.51
CA LEU A 151 24.22 -0.50 3.19
C LEU A 151 23.15 -1.51 2.75
N VAL A 152 22.18 -1.77 3.64
CA VAL A 152 20.99 -2.57 3.34
C VAL A 152 19.74 -1.78 3.70
N VAL A 153 18.75 -1.75 2.80
CA VAL A 153 17.46 -1.10 3.02
C VAL A 153 16.32 -2.11 2.89
N LEU A 154 15.50 -2.22 3.93
CA LEU A 154 14.37 -3.13 3.97
C LEU A 154 13.11 -2.42 3.41
N ALA A 155 12.59 -2.95 2.30
CA ALA A 155 11.44 -2.43 1.55
C ALA A 155 10.40 -3.55 1.26
N ASP A 156 10.45 -4.67 1.98
CA ASP A 156 9.72 -5.93 1.77
C ASP A 156 8.35 -5.96 2.46
N GLY A 157 7.79 -4.77 2.74
CA GLY A 157 6.40 -4.55 3.09
C GLY A 157 6.01 -4.84 4.55
N PHE A 158 4.71 -4.73 4.84
CA PHE A 158 4.17 -4.81 6.20
C PHE A 158 4.58 -6.11 6.94
N ARG A 159 4.58 -7.23 6.21
CA ARG A 159 4.97 -8.56 6.71
C ARG A 159 6.45 -8.90 6.48
N SER A 160 7.30 -7.88 6.38
CA SER A 160 8.75 -8.00 6.25
C SER A 160 9.31 -9.07 7.19
N ARG A 161 9.94 -10.10 6.59
CA ARG A 161 10.70 -11.12 7.31
C ARG A 161 12.08 -10.58 7.68
N THR A 162 12.67 -9.80 6.78
CA THR A 162 14.00 -9.20 6.97
C THR A 162 14.05 -8.20 8.12
N ARG A 163 12.96 -7.47 8.38
CA ARG A 163 12.82 -6.64 9.59
C ARG A 163 12.96 -7.46 10.86
N GLY A 164 12.49 -8.72 10.85
CA GLY A 164 12.66 -9.64 11.98
C GLY A 164 14.13 -9.96 12.30
N LEU A 165 15.03 -9.84 11.32
CA LEU A 165 16.47 -10.08 11.52
C LEU A 165 17.15 -8.88 12.20
N ALA A 166 16.72 -7.66 11.87
CA ALA A 166 17.41 -6.44 12.30
C ALA A 166 16.69 -5.64 13.40
N PHE A 167 15.36 -5.78 13.54
CA PHE A 167 14.54 -4.88 14.38
C PHE A 167 13.42 -5.59 15.15
N ALA A 168 13.53 -6.91 15.39
CA ALA A 168 12.48 -7.67 16.09
C ALA A 168 12.16 -7.11 17.49
N ASP A 169 13.17 -6.59 18.18
CA ASP A 169 13.09 -6.03 19.53
C ASP A 169 12.26 -4.73 19.59
N ILE A 170 12.30 -3.92 18.53
CA ILE A 170 11.62 -2.61 18.47
C ILE A 170 10.39 -2.56 17.53
N ALA A 171 10.11 -3.63 16.80
CA ALA A 171 8.96 -3.68 15.89
C ALA A 171 7.64 -3.89 16.66
N ARG A 172 6.65 -3.02 16.42
CA ARG A 172 5.30 -3.13 17.01
C ARG A 172 4.23 -3.09 15.92
N THR A 173 3.35 -4.10 15.93
CA THR A 173 2.20 -4.14 15.02
C THR A 173 0.94 -3.71 15.75
N ARG A 174 0.22 -2.73 15.21
CA ARG A 174 -1.11 -2.35 15.67
C ARG A 174 -2.15 -2.96 14.74
N SER A 175 -2.90 -3.95 15.22
CA SER A 175 -4.01 -4.54 14.46
C SER A 175 -5.30 -3.73 14.62
N PHE A 176 -6.08 -3.65 13.56
CA PHE A 176 -7.45 -3.12 13.61
C PHE A 176 -8.52 -4.21 13.76
N GLY A 177 -8.12 -5.49 13.82
CA GLY A 177 -9.03 -6.63 13.74
C GLY A 177 -9.77 -6.74 12.40
N LEU A 178 -9.29 -6.01 11.38
CA LEU A 178 -9.82 -5.98 10.03
C LEU A 178 -8.99 -6.93 9.17
N TYR A 179 -9.65 -7.77 8.39
CA TYR A 179 -9.01 -8.59 7.37
C TYR A 179 -9.62 -8.26 6.03
N THR A 180 -8.79 -8.32 4.99
CA THR A 180 -9.25 -8.11 3.63
C THR A 180 -8.68 -9.16 2.70
N ALA A 181 -9.56 -9.74 1.88
CA ALA A 181 -9.18 -10.52 0.71
C ALA A 181 -9.28 -9.64 -0.54
N TYR A 182 -8.34 -9.81 -1.45
CA TYR A 182 -8.20 -9.08 -2.70
C TYR A 182 -7.98 -10.07 -3.83
N PHE A 183 -8.71 -9.91 -4.92
CA PHE A 183 -8.56 -10.76 -6.11
C PHE A 183 -9.29 -10.14 -7.30
N THR A 184 -9.01 -10.66 -8.48
CA THR A 184 -9.61 -10.19 -9.74
C THR A 184 -10.71 -11.13 -10.20
N ILE A 185 -11.83 -10.57 -10.65
CA ILE A 185 -12.94 -11.33 -11.21
C ILE A 185 -13.30 -10.79 -12.61
N PRO A 186 -13.89 -11.61 -13.49
CA PRO A 186 -14.41 -11.14 -14.77
C PRO A 186 -15.41 -10.00 -14.58
N ARG A 187 -15.31 -8.99 -15.44
CA ARG A 187 -16.24 -7.87 -15.45
C ARG A 187 -17.62 -8.33 -15.89
N ALA A 188 -18.63 -8.03 -15.09
CA ALA A 188 -20.03 -8.20 -15.46
C ALA A 188 -20.59 -6.89 -16.04
N GLU A 189 -21.69 -6.99 -16.78
CA GLU A 189 -22.42 -5.82 -17.27
C GLU A 189 -22.86 -4.89 -16.13
N SER A 190 -23.16 -5.46 -14.96
CA SER A 190 -23.55 -4.72 -13.75
C SER A 190 -22.43 -3.88 -13.12
N ASP A 191 -21.16 -4.11 -13.47
CA ASP A 191 -20.01 -3.43 -12.85
C ASP A 191 -19.87 -1.97 -13.30
N GLY A 192 -20.42 -1.57 -14.46
CA GLY A 192 -20.45 -0.18 -14.90
C GLY A 192 -19.08 0.51 -14.85
N ARG A 193 -19.02 1.80 -14.46
CA ARG A 193 -17.78 2.58 -14.26
C ARG A 193 -17.59 3.11 -12.83
N TRP A 194 -18.44 2.68 -11.91
CA TRP A 194 -18.43 3.11 -10.51
C TRP A 194 -18.05 1.94 -9.63
N ALA A 195 -17.19 2.18 -8.63
CA ALA A 195 -17.04 1.23 -7.54
C ALA A 195 -18.38 1.03 -6.82
N ARG A 196 -18.67 -0.22 -6.45
CA ARG A 196 -19.87 -0.58 -5.70
C ARG A 196 -19.47 -1.10 -4.33
N TRP A 197 -19.83 -0.34 -3.31
CA TRP A 197 -19.60 -0.64 -1.90
C TRP A 197 -20.87 -1.24 -1.29
N TYR A 198 -20.80 -2.52 -0.94
CA TYR A 198 -21.90 -3.25 -0.32
C TYR A 198 -21.57 -3.60 1.14
N ASN A 199 -22.48 -3.27 2.05
CA ASN A 199 -22.40 -3.65 3.45
C ASN A 199 -23.36 -4.80 3.78
N ALA A 200 -22.82 -5.90 4.28
CA ALA A 200 -23.60 -7.01 4.84
C ALA A 200 -23.56 -7.00 6.38
N PRO A 201 -24.62 -7.48 7.08
CA PRO A 201 -24.61 -7.63 8.53
C PRO A 201 -23.42 -8.48 9.00
N GLY A 202 -23.04 -8.35 10.28
CA GLY A 202 -21.88 -9.08 10.81
C GLY A 202 -20.53 -8.43 10.52
N ARG A 203 -20.51 -7.14 10.17
CA ARG A 203 -19.29 -6.36 9.88
C ARG A 203 -18.56 -6.82 8.62
N ARG A 204 -19.32 -7.10 7.56
CA ARG A 204 -18.82 -7.58 6.28
C ARG A 204 -19.01 -6.50 5.21
N VAL A 205 -18.02 -6.35 4.35
CA VAL A 205 -18.03 -5.43 3.21
C VAL A 205 -17.58 -6.20 1.98
N VAL A 206 -18.31 -6.01 0.89
CA VAL A 206 -17.89 -6.42 -0.45
C VAL A 206 -17.73 -5.15 -1.27
N LEU A 207 -16.54 -4.94 -1.83
CA LEU A 207 -16.25 -3.81 -2.70
C LEU A 207 -15.84 -4.33 -4.07
N LEU A 208 -16.54 -3.87 -5.11
CA LEU A 208 -16.26 -4.20 -6.50
C LEU A 208 -15.85 -2.93 -7.23
N ARG A 209 -14.64 -2.94 -7.81
CA ARG A 209 -14.07 -1.80 -8.53
C ARG A 209 -13.79 -2.18 -9.98
N PRO A 210 -14.48 -1.62 -10.98
CA PRO A 210 -14.12 -1.86 -12.37
C PRO A 210 -12.74 -1.27 -12.65
N ASP A 211 -11.90 -1.99 -13.41
CA ASP A 211 -10.57 -1.50 -13.79
C ASP A 211 -10.46 -1.14 -15.28
N ASN A 212 -9.30 -0.60 -15.63
CA ASN A 212 -8.93 -0.23 -17.00
C ASN A 212 -8.40 -1.41 -17.84
N GLN A 213 -8.40 -2.63 -17.29
CA GLN A 213 -7.94 -3.86 -17.95
C GLN A 213 -9.11 -4.75 -18.43
N GLY A 214 -10.35 -4.25 -18.31
CA GLY A 214 -11.55 -5.01 -18.69
C GLY A 214 -12.02 -6.01 -17.64
N THR A 215 -11.52 -5.92 -16.40
CA THR A 215 -11.88 -6.80 -15.29
C THR A 215 -12.49 -6.02 -14.12
N THR A 216 -12.73 -6.69 -12.98
CA THR A 216 -13.18 -6.06 -11.75
C THR A 216 -12.33 -6.53 -10.57
N ARG A 217 -11.81 -5.58 -9.80
CA ARG A 217 -11.09 -5.84 -8.55
C ARG A 217 -12.11 -6.04 -7.44
N ALA A 218 -12.12 -7.23 -6.86
CA ALA A 218 -12.99 -7.59 -5.76
C ALA A 218 -12.23 -7.52 -4.43
N SER A 219 -12.88 -6.96 -3.42
CA SER A 219 -12.40 -6.96 -2.04
C SER A 219 -13.47 -7.52 -1.09
N LEU A 220 -13.07 -8.43 -0.21
CA LEU A 220 -13.89 -8.94 0.88
C LEU A 220 -13.27 -8.51 2.22
N SER A 221 -13.88 -7.54 2.89
CA SER A 221 -13.36 -6.95 4.14
C SER A 221 -14.26 -7.26 5.32
N PHE A 222 -13.71 -7.78 6.41
CA PHE A 222 -14.50 -8.07 7.61
C PHE A 222 -13.73 -7.86 8.92
N LEU A 223 -14.47 -7.55 9.97
CA LEU A 223 -13.92 -7.37 11.32
C LEU A 223 -14.11 -8.62 12.18
N THR A 224 -13.02 -9.13 12.74
CA THR A 224 -13.05 -10.23 13.70
C THR A 224 -12.00 -10.04 14.80
N PRO A 225 -12.32 -10.41 16.07
CA PRO A 225 -11.33 -10.45 17.13
C PRO A 225 -10.35 -11.61 16.99
N ARG A 226 -10.64 -12.61 16.13
CA ARG A 226 -9.80 -13.80 15.96
C ARG A 226 -8.49 -13.42 15.24
N PRO A 227 -7.32 -13.58 15.88
CA PRO A 227 -6.03 -13.32 15.23
C PRO A 227 -5.63 -14.49 14.30
N GLY A 228 -4.71 -14.21 13.38
CA GLY A 228 -3.95 -15.24 12.65
C GLY A 228 -4.66 -15.89 11.47
N LEU A 229 -5.83 -15.38 11.04
CA LEU A 229 -6.47 -15.90 9.81
C LEU A 229 -5.57 -15.67 8.58
N ASP A 230 -4.80 -14.59 8.59
CA ASP A 230 -3.82 -14.21 7.57
C ASP A 230 -2.58 -15.11 7.54
N ARG A 231 -2.45 -16.02 8.51
CA ARG A 231 -1.36 -17.01 8.58
C ARG A 231 -1.79 -18.39 8.10
N LEU A 232 -3.09 -18.58 7.83
CA LEU A 232 -3.59 -19.80 7.23
C LEU A 232 -3.08 -19.92 5.79
N GLU A 233 -2.96 -21.14 5.29
CA GLU A 233 -2.70 -21.37 3.87
C GLU A 233 -3.87 -20.90 3.01
N SER A 234 -3.58 -20.48 1.77
CA SER A 234 -4.58 -19.90 0.85
C SER A 234 -5.87 -20.75 0.72
N PRO A 235 -5.82 -22.08 0.55
CA PRO A 235 -7.04 -22.89 0.50
C PRO A 235 -7.92 -22.80 1.76
N ALA A 236 -7.30 -22.69 2.94
CA ALA A 236 -8.04 -22.54 4.19
C ALA A 236 -8.63 -21.12 4.34
N GLN A 237 -7.92 -20.09 3.87
CA GLN A 237 -8.44 -18.72 3.80
C GLN A 237 -9.66 -18.64 2.88
N LYS A 238 -9.60 -19.23 1.68
CA LYS A 238 -10.72 -19.27 0.71
C LYS A 238 -11.94 -20.01 1.28
N ARG A 239 -11.74 -21.18 1.90
CA ARG A 239 -12.83 -21.92 2.59
C ARG A 239 -13.48 -21.10 3.70
N PHE A 240 -12.67 -20.43 4.52
CA PHE A 240 -13.17 -19.53 5.57
C PHE A 240 -14.03 -18.42 4.97
N LEU A 241 -13.54 -17.72 3.93
CA LEU A 241 -14.26 -16.63 3.29
C LEU A 241 -15.59 -17.11 2.70
N ARG A 242 -15.61 -18.24 1.99
CA ARG A 242 -16.85 -18.80 1.43
C ARG A 242 -17.89 -19.08 2.51
N HIS A 243 -17.49 -19.69 3.62
CA HIS A 243 -18.41 -19.91 4.74
C HIS A 243 -18.86 -18.58 5.38
N HIS A 244 -17.92 -17.66 5.61
CA HIS A 244 -18.19 -16.39 6.29
C HIS A 244 -19.09 -15.45 5.49
N TYR A 245 -19.14 -15.59 4.17
CA TYR A 245 -19.89 -14.73 3.26
C TYR A 245 -21.11 -15.43 2.61
N ALA A 246 -21.38 -16.70 2.94
CA ALA A 246 -22.43 -17.51 2.31
C ALA A 246 -23.84 -16.88 2.36
N ASP A 247 -24.18 -16.19 3.45
CA ASP A 247 -25.48 -15.53 3.67
C ASP A 247 -25.44 -14.01 3.42
N ALA A 248 -24.34 -13.48 2.85
CA ALA A 248 -24.17 -12.03 2.72
C ALA A 248 -25.11 -11.41 1.67
N GLY A 249 -25.58 -12.18 0.68
CA GLY A 249 -26.45 -11.70 -0.40
C GLY A 249 -25.72 -10.82 -1.44
N TRP A 250 -26.49 -10.06 -2.24
CA TRP A 250 -25.96 -9.26 -3.36
C TRP A 250 -25.13 -10.12 -4.34
N GLU A 251 -24.05 -9.56 -4.90
CA GLU A 251 -23.12 -10.20 -5.84
C GLU A 251 -22.15 -11.18 -5.17
N THR A 252 -22.32 -11.46 -3.87
CA THR A 252 -21.32 -12.22 -3.10
C THR A 252 -21.11 -13.64 -3.63
N THR A 253 -22.14 -14.31 -4.15
CA THR A 253 -22.01 -15.63 -4.80
C THR A 253 -21.05 -15.57 -5.99
N ARG A 254 -21.26 -14.62 -6.91
CA ARG A 254 -20.38 -14.39 -8.07
C ARG A 254 -18.94 -14.13 -7.63
N VAL A 255 -18.76 -13.31 -6.60
CA VAL A 255 -17.45 -12.97 -6.05
C VAL A 255 -16.75 -14.21 -5.49
N LEU A 256 -17.45 -15.03 -4.71
CA LEU A 256 -16.90 -16.25 -4.12
C LEU A 256 -16.59 -17.33 -5.17
N ASP A 257 -17.39 -17.44 -6.23
CA ASP A 257 -17.20 -18.42 -7.29
C ASP A 257 -15.93 -18.15 -8.11
N HIS A 258 -15.60 -16.88 -8.35
CA HIS A 258 -14.35 -16.51 -9.02
C HIS A 258 -13.12 -16.46 -8.09
N MET A 259 -13.32 -16.37 -6.77
CA MET A 259 -12.23 -16.34 -5.79
C MET A 259 -11.31 -17.59 -5.89
N ASP A 260 -11.88 -18.76 -6.15
CA ASP A 260 -11.11 -20.02 -6.19
C ASP A 260 -10.10 -20.04 -7.33
N GLY A 261 -10.51 -19.58 -8.51
CA GLY A 261 -9.70 -19.55 -9.73
C GLY A 261 -8.76 -18.34 -9.85
N SER A 262 -8.87 -17.35 -8.96
CA SER A 262 -8.04 -16.14 -9.07
C SER A 262 -6.58 -16.41 -8.73
N ALA A 263 -5.70 -16.20 -9.71
CA ALA A 263 -4.25 -16.36 -9.58
C ALA A 263 -3.62 -15.30 -8.67
N ASP A 264 -4.23 -14.12 -8.56
CA ASP A 264 -3.77 -12.98 -7.77
C ASP A 264 -4.43 -12.88 -6.38
N PHE A 265 -5.03 -13.96 -5.89
CA PHE A 265 -5.67 -13.97 -4.57
C PHE A 265 -4.68 -13.61 -3.47
N HIS A 266 -4.99 -12.54 -2.73
CA HIS A 266 -4.23 -12.09 -1.58
C HIS A 266 -5.14 -11.89 -0.38
N PHE A 267 -4.70 -12.35 0.78
CA PHE A 267 -5.44 -12.20 2.03
C PHE A 267 -4.52 -11.69 3.14
N GLU A 268 -4.94 -10.62 3.79
CA GLU A 268 -4.12 -9.98 4.82
C GLU A 268 -4.92 -9.47 6.02
N SER A 269 -4.21 -9.37 7.14
CA SER A 269 -4.64 -8.62 8.30
C SER A 269 -4.24 -7.16 8.13
N VAL A 270 -5.22 -6.26 8.28
CA VAL A 270 -5.02 -4.82 8.16
C VAL A 270 -4.51 -4.26 9.49
N GLY A 271 -3.35 -3.62 9.44
CA GLY A 271 -2.68 -3.06 10.60
C GLY A 271 -1.68 -1.97 10.25
N GLN A 272 -1.03 -1.45 11.29
CA GLN A 272 0.08 -0.49 11.17
C GLN A 272 1.37 -1.14 11.66
N MET A 273 2.49 -0.79 11.03
CA MET A 273 3.82 -1.08 11.54
C MET A 273 4.36 0.18 12.19
N ARG A 274 4.78 0.08 13.45
CA ARG A 274 5.38 1.17 14.20
C ARG A 274 6.76 0.72 14.66
N LEU A 275 7.77 1.37 14.10
CA LEU A 275 9.16 1.17 14.45
C LEU A 275 9.69 2.43 15.13
N GLU A 276 10.27 2.27 16.31
CA GLU A 276 10.77 3.39 17.13
C GLU A 276 11.94 4.10 16.44
N GLN A 277 12.80 3.34 15.77
CA GLN A 277 13.94 3.83 14.99
C GLN A 277 13.92 3.19 13.61
N TRP A 278 14.23 3.94 12.54
CA TRP A 278 14.19 3.41 11.16
C TRP A 278 15.53 2.94 10.62
N SER A 279 16.54 2.92 11.46
CA SER A 279 17.85 2.38 11.10
C SER A 279 18.57 1.82 12.32
N ARG A 280 19.45 0.85 12.08
CA ARG A 280 20.40 0.29 13.04
C ARG A 280 21.70 0.01 12.30
N GLY A 281 22.76 0.72 12.69
CA GLY A 281 24.04 0.64 11.99
C GLY A 281 23.90 0.98 10.52
N ARG A 282 24.27 0.03 9.64
CA ARG A 282 24.20 0.14 8.17
C ARG A 282 22.89 -0.34 7.55
N ILE A 283 21.90 -0.71 8.37
CA ILE A 283 20.61 -1.23 7.92
C ILE A 283 19.53 -0.17 8.17
N ALA A 284 18.69 0.13 7.17
CA ALA A 284 17.56 1.05 7.28
C ALA A 284 16.26 0.45 6.75
N VAL A 285 15.12 1.09 7.01
CA VAL A 285 13.80 0.67 6.50
C VAL A 285 13.09 1.77 5.72
N VAL A 286 12.30 1.36 4.71
CA VAL A 286 11.48 2.27 3.89
C VAL A 286 10.12 1.63 3.58
N GLY A 287 9.09 2.47 3.44
CA GLY A 287 7.72 2.04 3.16
C GLY A 287 7.11 1.20 4.28
N ASP A 288 6.21 0.29 3.88
CA ASP A 288 5.42 -0.51 4.82
C ASP A 288 6.25 -1.43 5.73
N ALA A 289 7.52 -1.69 5.38
CA ALA A 289 8.45 -2.43 6.24
C ALA A 289 8.69 -1.68 7.55
N GLY A 290 8.82 -0.35 7.53
CA GLY A 290 9.08 0.46 8.72
C GLY A 290 7.86 1.16 9.32
N TYR A 291 6.96 1.62 8.45
CA TYR A 291 5.93 2.59 8.86
C TYR A 291 4.59 2.43 8.12
N CYS A 292 4.19 1.19 7.85
CA CYS A 292 2.87 0.90 7.27
C CYS A 292 1.77 1.66 8.03
N ALA A 293 1.00 2.48 7.30
CA ALA A 293 -0.05 3.32 7.86
C ALA A 293 -1.42 2.67 7.87
N SER A 294 -1.54 1.43 7.34
CA SER A 294 -2.77 0.73 6.95
C SER A 294 -3.40 1.26 5.66
N PRO A 295 -4.01 0.39 4.82
CA PRO A 295 -4.85 0.81 3.69
C PRO A 295 -5.95 1.81 4.07
N LEU A 296 -6.40 1.80 5.33
CA LEU A 296 -7.39 2.74 5.85
C LEU A 296 -6.90 4.20 5.84
N SER A 297 -5.59 4.43 5.78
CA SER A 297 -5.04 5.78 5.65
C SER A 297 -5.07 6.31 4.21
N GLY A 298 -5.08 5.41 3.21
CA GLY A 298 -4.86 5.76 1.80
C GLY A 298 -3.44 6.25 1.46
N MET A 299 -2.51 6.28 2.43
CA MET A 299 -1.21 6.96 2.28
C MET A 299 -0.02 6.03 2.01
N GLY A 300 -0.20 4.71 1.96
CA GLY A 300 0.90 3.74 1.86
C GLY A 300 1.83 4.00 0.66
N THR A 301 1.26 4.23 -0.52
CA THR A 301 2.03 4.54 -1.75
C THR A 301 2.75 5.87 -1.66
N SER A 302 2.08 6.93 -1.19
CA SER A 302 2.72 8.24 -0.98
C SER A 302 3.87 8.17 0.03
N LEU A 303 3.70 7.43 1.14
CA LEU A 303 4.78 7.22 2.12
C LEU A 303 5.95 6.45 1.54
N ALA A 304 5.69 5.42 0.72
CA ALA A 304 6.74 4.65 0.05
C ALA A 304 7.58 5.51 -0.91
N LEU A 305 6.92 6.30 -1.77
CA LEU A 305 7.57 7.16 -2.74
C LEU A 305 8.36 8.30 -2.08
N VAL A 306 7.75 8.99 -1.13
CA VAL A 306 8.40 10.09 -0.41
C VAL A 306 9.55 9.57 0.45
N GLY A 307 9.35 8.44 1.15
CA GLY A 307 10.40 7.82 1.95
C GLY A 307 11.61 7.42 1.12
N ALA A 308 11.39 6.85 -0.08
CA ALA A 308 12.46 6.52 -1.02
C ALA A 308 13.23 7.76 -1.48
N TYR A 309 12.52 8.83 -1.85
CA TYR A 309 13.13 10.10 -2.28
C TYR A 309 13.98 10.75 -1.19
N VAL A 310 13.42 10.87 0.02
CA VAL A 310 14.12 11.50 1.16
C VAL A 310 15.31 10.65 1.59
N LEU A 311 15.17 9.32 1.72
CA LEU A 311 16.27 8.45 2.12
C LEU A 311 17.46 8.56 1.16
N ALA A 312 17.20 8.46 -0.14
CA ALA A 312 18.27 8.57 -1.14
C ALA A 312 18.92 9.97 -1.14
N GLY A 313 18.12 11.03 -1.03
CA GLY A 313 18.63 12.41 -0.98
C GLY A 313 19.49 12.69 0.25
N GLU A 314 19.08 12.19 1.43
CA GLU A 314 19.89 12.34 2.65
C GLU A 314 21.18 11.52 2.58
N LEU A 315 21.17 10.36 1.93
CA LEU A 315 22.36 9.54 1.69
C LEU A 315 23.36 10.20 0.74
N ASP A 316 22.91 10.98 -0.24
CA ASP A 316 23.78 11.78 -1.12
C ASP A 316 24.34 13.01 -0.38
N ARG A 317 23.49 13.70 0.37
CA ARG A 317 23.82 14.95 1.06
C ARG A 317 24.84 14.75 2.20
N HIS A 318 24.85 13.58 2.83
CA HIS A 318 25.72 13.28 3.98
C HIS A 318 26.78 12.25 3.62
N SER A 319 28.02 12.52 4.03
CA SER A 319 29.12 11.54 3.94
C SER A 319 28.88 10.32 4.84
N SER A 320 28.35 10.56 6.04
CA SER A 320 28.02 9.56 7.06
C SER A 320 26.60 8.99 6.86
N HIS A 321 26.49 7.67 6.74
CA HIS A 321 25.18 6.99 6.69
C HIS A 321 24.37 7.20 7.97
N ARG A 322 25.03 7.37 9.12
CA ARG A 322 24.35 7.59 10.40
C ARG A 322 23.65 8.95 10.43
N ASP A 323 24.28 9.98 9.88
CA ASP A 323 23.70 11.32 9.80
C ASP A 323 22.59 11.35 8.74
N ALA A 324 22.81 10.68 7.60
CA ALA A 324 21.78 10.50 6.57
C ALA A 324 20.52 9.83 7.13
N PHE A 325 20.66 8.71 7.85
CA PHE A 325 19.53 7.98 8.40
C PHE A 325 18.78 8.80 9.47
N ARG A 326 19.51 9.56 10.30
CA ARG A 326 18.90 10.46 11.27
C ARG A 326 18.12 11.59 10.58
N ALA A 327 18.69 12.20 9.55
CA ALA A 327 18.04 13.27 8.78
C ALA A 327 16.79 12.76 8.05
N TYR A 328 16.88 11.56 7.45
CA TYR A 328 15.76 10.87 6.83
C TYR A 328 14.62 10.66 7.83
N GLU A 329 14.95 10.10 8.99
CA GLU A 329 13.98 9.84 10.05
C GLU A 329 13.32 11.14 10.53
N ASN A 330 14.10 12.18 10.82
CA ASN A 330 13.58 13.48 11.27
C ASN A 330 12.64 14.12 10.25
N THR A 331 12.97 14.03 8.97
CA THR A 331 12.15 14.61 7.88
C THR A 331 10.84 13.85 7.70
N MET A 332 10.89 12.51 7.74
CA MET A 332 9.73 11.66 7.46
C MET A 332 8.84 11.39 8.68
N ARG A 333 9.35 11.51 9.92
CA ARG A 333 8.61 11.19 11.16
C ARG A 333 7.29 11.94 11.28
N PRO A 334 7.21 13.27 11.07
CA PRO A 334 5.95 14.01 11.20
C PRO A 334 4.90 13.51 10.20
N TYR A 335 5.31 13.26 8.96
CA TYR A 335 4.45 12.79 7.89
C TYR A 335 3.86 11.41 8.16
N VAL A 336 4.73 10.46 8.52
CA VAL A 336 4.34 9.11 8.90
C VAL A 336 3.40 9.15 10.10
N THR A 337 3.75 9.93 11.13
CA THR A 337 2.96 10.01 12.36
C THR A 337 1.55 10.51 12.04
N GLN A 338 1.42 11.50 11.17
CA GLN A 338 0.12 12.01 10.72
C GLN A 338 -0.66 10.94 9.93
N ALA A 339 -0.05 10.28 8.94
CA ALA A 339 -0.67 9.21 8.18
C ALA A 339 -1.11 8.02 9.05
N GLN A 340 -0.39 7.77 10.15
CA GLN A 340 -0.69 6.72 11.12
C GLN A 340 -1.78 7.10 12.14
N LYS A 341 -2.31 8.33 12.15
CA LYS A 341 -3.45 8.75 12.98
C LYS A 341 -4.79 8.22 12.46
N VAL A 342 -4.84 6.91 12.21
CA VAL A 342 -6.08 6.21 11.88
C VAL A 342 -6.83 5.88 13.17
N SER A 343 -8.09 6.32 13.23
CA SER A 343 -8.99 6.04 14.33
C SER A 343 -9.30 4.55 14.44
N TRP A 344 -9.25 4.00 15.67
CA TRP A 344 -9.56 2.60 15.92
C TRP A 344 -11.05 2.26 15.66
N PHE A 345 -11.94 3.26 15.74
CA PHE A 345 -13.38 3.05 15.52
C PHE A 345 -13.78 3.15 14.04
N ALA A 346 -12.95 3.74 13.18
CA ALA A 346 -13.31 3.98 11.78
C ALA A 346 -13.72 2.70 11.01
N PRO A 347 -13.00 1.57 11.12
CA PRO A 347 -13.43 0.31 10.50
C PRO A 347 -14.79 -0.18 11.00
N ARG A 348 -15.10 0.05 12.28
CA ARG A 348 -16.36 -0.39 12.90
C ARG A 348 -17.56 0.42 12.39
N LEU A 349 -17.35 1.69 12.04
CA LEU A 349 -18.37 2.54 11.42
C LEU A 349 -18.58 2.16 9.94
N ALA A 350 -17.48 1.92 9.22
CA ALA A 350 -17.53 1.49 7.82
C ALA A 350 -18.12 0.07 7.63
N SER A 351 -18.10 -0.76 8.68
CA SER A 351 -18.62 -2.14 8.67
C SER A 351 -19.63 -2.39 9.81
N PRO A 352 -20.89 -1.94 9.66
CA PRO A 352 -21.91 -2.10 10.70
C PRO A 352 -22.24 -3.57 11.00
N LYS A 353 -22.59 -3.86 12.26
CA LYS A 353 -22.95 -5.23 12.70
C LYS A 353 -24.38 -5.63 12.31
N THR A 354 -25.31 -4.68 12.28
CA THR A 354 -26.75 -4.95 12.15
C THR A 354 -27.35 -4.31 10.90
N ARG A 355 -28.49 -4.84 10.43
CA ARG A 355 -29.25 -4.25 9.31
C ARG A 355 -29.66 -2.80 9.58
N THR A 356 -30.07 -2.49 10.81
CA THR A 356 -30.38 -1.11 11.22
C THR A 356 -29.16 -0.20 11.14
N GLY A 357 -27.99 -0.68 11.57
CA GLY A 357 -26.74 0.08 11.44
C GLY A 357 -26.38 0.37 9.99
N ILE A 358 -26.62 -0.57 9.07
CA ILE A 358 -26.41 -0.35 7.63
C ILE A 358 -27.36 0.72 7.09
N ARG A 359 -28.64 0.70 7.49
CA ARG A 359 -29.61 1.75 7.10
C ARG A 359 -29.18 3.14 7.58
N ILE A 360 -28.69 3.24 8.81
CA ILE A 360 -28.16 4.50 9.36
C ILE A 360 -26.94 4.96 8.57
N LEU A 361 -25.98 4.05 8.30
CA LEU A 361 -24.81 4.35 7.49
C LEU A 361 -25.21 4.89 6.11
N HIS A 362 -26.14 4.23 5.43
CA HIS A 362 -26.63 4.67 4.12
C HIS A 362 -27.31 6.04 4.18
N ALA A 363 -28.11 6.32 5.22
CA ALA A 363 -28.74 7.62 5.40
C ALA A 363 -27.70 8.72 5.63
N LEU A 364 -26.70 8.48 6.48
CA LEU A 364 -25.60 9.41 6.72
C LEU A 364 -24.75 9.63 5.46
N ALA A 365 -24.43 8.57 4.72
CA ALA A 365 -23.72 8.66 3.46
C ALA A 365 -24.52 9.47 2.42
N HIS A 366 -25.84 9.26 2.35
CA HIS A 366 -26.70 10.03 1.46
C HIS A 366 -26.70 11.52 1.81
N LEU A 367 -26.83 11.87 3.09
CA LEU A 367 -26.73 13.26 3.55
C LEU A 367 -25.37 13.89 3.23
N ALA A 368 -24.29 13.11 3.32
CA ALA A 368 -22.94 13.57 2.98
C ALA A 368 -22.71 13.82 1.48
N THR A 369 -23.64 13.40 0.60
CA THR A 369 -23.58 13.74 -0.83
C THR A 369 -23.95 15.20 -1.10
N ASP A 370 -24.63 15.88 -0.16
CA ASP A 370 -24.92 17.31 -0.29
C ASP A 370 -23.63 18.11 -0.05
N PRO A 371 -23.17 18.92 -1.01
CA PRO A 371 -21.95 19.73 -0.90
C PRO A 371 -21.92 20.65 0.33
N ARG A 372 -23.09 21.09 0.83
CA ARG A 372 -23.21 21.97 2.01
C ARG A 372 -22.91 21.22 3.31
N LEU A 373 -23.26 19.94 3.37
CA LEU A 373 -23.03 19.06 4.51
C LEU A 373 -21.66 18.37 4.44
N SER A 374 -21.13 18.10 3.24
CA SER A 374 -19.87 17.39 3.05
C SER A 374 -18.65 18.11 3.64
N ARG A 375 -18.63 19.46 3.64
CA ARG A 375 -17.55 20.29 4.23
C ARG A 375 -17.36 20.05 5.74
N PHE A 376 -18.41 19.64 6.44
CA PHE A 376 -18.31 19.27 7.85
C PHE A 376 -17.79 17.85 8.05
N VAL A 377 -18.03 16.94 7.09
CA VAL A 377 -17.65 15.52 7.17
C VAL A 377 -16.18 15.30 6.74
N THR A 378 -15.67 16.04 5.76
CA THR A 378 -14.28 15.94 5.27
C THR A 378 -13.25 16.18 6.37
N ARG A 379 -13.51 17.13 7.27
CA ARG A 379 -12.62 17.47 8.39
C ARG A 379 -12.41 16.34 9.40
N PHE A 380 -13.31 15.34 9.43
CA PHE A 380 -13.28 14.23 10.38
C PHE A 380 -12.90 12.88 9.76
N THR A 381 -12.92 12.77 8.42
CA THR A 381 -12.82 11.47 7.73
C THR A 381 -11.50 11.26 6.99
N ASN A 382 -10.86 12.33 6.53
CA ASN A 382 -9.53 12.25 5.95
C ASN A 382 -8.52 12.97 6.87
N PRO A 383 -7.42 12.33 7.29
CA PRO A 383 -6.28 13.11 7.71
C PRO A 383 -5.91 13.99 6.51
N PRO A 384 -5.78 15.32 6.69
CA PRO A 384 -5.46 16.20 5.58
C PRO A 384 -4.22 15.68 4.87
N SER A 385 -4.22 15.74 3.53
CA SER A 385 -3.03 15.54 2.71
C SER A 385 -2.09 16.74 2.92
N ASP A 386 -1.69 16.98 4.17
CA ASP A 386 -0.82 18.09 4.52
C ASP A 386 0.58 17.80 3.96
N ALA A 387 1.14 18.85 3.38
CA ALA A 387 2.44 18.81 2.73
C ALA A 387 3.53 18.45 3.74
N VAL A 388 4.29 17.39 3.44
CA VAL A 388 5.70 17.39 3.82
C VAL A 388 6.36 18.46 2.98
N ASP A 389 7.09 19.36 3.65
CA ASP A 389 8.03 20.20 2.94
C ASP A 389 9.15 19.30 2.40
N LEU A 390 9.03 18.94 1.12
CA LEU A 390 9.95 18.01 0.47
C LEU A 390 11.26 18.70 0.21
N PRO A 391 12.38 18.26 0.81
CA PRO A 391 13.68 18.85 0.54
C PRO A 391 14.00 18.81 -0.95
N ALA A 392 14.67 19.85 -1.45
CA ALA A 392 15.22 19.88 -2.79
C ALA A 392 16.63 19.28 -2.78
N TYR A 393 16.77 18.06 -3.29
CA TYR A 393 18.08 17.44 -3.51
C TYR A 393 18.50 17.71 -4.96
N ARG A 394 19.79 18.01 -5.17
CA ARG A 394 20.32 18.26 -6.52
C ARG A 394 20.56 16.92 -7.21
N THR A 395 19.87 16.67 -8.32
CA THR A 395 20.20 15.52 -9.19
C THR A 395 21.51 15.81 -9.91
N ARG A 396 22.43 14.85 -9.91
CA ARG A 396 23.62 14.91 -10.77
C ARG A 396 23.14 14.62 -12.19
N HIS A 397 23.42 15.53 -13.12
CA HIS A 397 23.02 15.42 -14.52
C HIS A 397 23.73 14.28 -15.23
#